data_AF-A0A820MQP0-F1
#
_entry.id   AF-A0A820MQP0-F1
#
_cell.length_a   1.000
_cell.length_b   1.000
_cell.length_c   1.000
_cell.angle_alpha   90.00
_cell.angle_beta   90.00
_cell.angle_gamma   90.00
#
_symmetry.space_group_name_H-M   'P 1'
#
loop_
_entity.id
_entity.type
_entity.pdbx_description
1 polymer ?
#
loop_
_entity_poly.entity_id
_entity_poly.type
_entity_poly.pdbx_seq_one_letter_code
_entity_poly.pdbx_strand_id
1 'polypeptide(L)'
;MAMINDCDHNLLVWIDLEMSGLDLNMHTIVEIAIAITDFHLKNYIEGPDIVIHHDQDILDKMNDWSREQHTKSGLIELIRQSQISLYNAETTVIDFLKRYCASGTGILAGNSVFVDRWQVFLSCRKIYQNIYIYDQCYQIQRSYIQNWMIFFSNDIFDETLS
;
A
#
# COMPACT_ATOMS: atom_id res chain seq x y z
N MET A 1 7.22 12.50 20.61
CA MET A 1 6.03 12.30 19.76
C MET A 1 5.78 13.61 19.03
N ALA A 2 6.09 13.66 17.74
CA ALA A 2 5.88 14.87 16.94
C ALA A 2 4.40 14.95 16.57
N MET A 3 3.76 16.09 16.84
CA MET A 3 2.42 16.38 16.33
C MET A 3 2.60 16.94 14.93
N ILE A 4 2.07 16.26 13.91
CA ILE A 4 1.86 16.88 12.60
C ILE A 4 0.76 17.93 12.80
N ASN A 5 1.07 19.19 12.54
CA ASN A 5 0.13 20.29 12.76
C ASN A 5 -0.89 20.37 11.62
N ASP A 6 -2.14 20.65 11.99
CA ASP A 6 -3.36 20.71 11.15
C ASP A 6 -3.31 21.74 9.99
N CYS A 7 -2.19 22.45 9.82
CA CYS A 7 -2.01 23.56 8.88
C CYS A 7 -1.13 23.25 7.66
N ASP A 8 -0.38 22.14 7.66
CA ASP A 8 0.39 21.73 6.47
C ASP A 8 -0.52 20.98 5.49
N HIS A 9 -1.17 21.72 4.59
CA HIS A 9 -2.19 21.23 3.64
C HIS A 9 -1.72 20.23 2.56
N ASN A 10 -0.51 19.66 2.67
CA ASN A 10 0.08 18.72 1.71
C ASN A 10 0.64 17.49 2.44
N LEU A 11 -0.22 16.65 3.01
CA LEU A 11 0.20 15.36 3.56
C LEU A 11 0.35 14.35 2.43
N LEU A 12 1.48 13.63 2.42
CA LEU A 12 1.70 12.54 1.49
C LEU A 12 1.16 11.25 2.12
N VAL A 13 0.14 10.69 1.49
CA VAL A 13 -0.40 9.36 1.79
C VAL A 13 0.36 8.37 0.93
N TRP A 14 1.23 7.61 1.58
CA TRP A 14 1.99 6.52 0.97
C TRP A 14 1.13 5.27 0.96
N ILE A 15 1.13 4.56 -0.17
CA ILE A 15 0.56 3.24 -0.32
C ILE A 15 1.58 2.32 -0.99
N ASP A 16 1.62 1.08 -0.53
CA ASP A 16 2.31 -0.03 -1.19
C ASP A 16 1.34 -1.21 -1.19
N LEU A 17 1.27 -1.96 -2.29
CA LEU A 17 0.36 -3.09 -2.46
C LEU A 17 1.12 -4.28 -3.00
N GLU A 18 1.02 -5.42 -2.31
CA GLU A 18 1.29 -6.69 -2.98
C GLU A 18 0.03 -7.25 -3.63
N MET A 19 0.21 -7.81 -4.82
CA MET A 19 -0.86 -8.27 -5.70
C MET A 19 -0.58 -9.71 -6.16
N SER A 20 -1.64 -10.47 -6.48
CA SER A 20 -1.48 -11.82 -7.03
C SER A 20 -0.92 -11.84 -8.48
N GLY A 21 -0.76 -10.68 -9.10
CA GLY A 21 -0.23 -10.46 -10.44
C GLY A 21 -0.66 -9.10 -11.00
N LEU A 22 -0.26 -8.78 -12.24
CA LEU A 22 -0.36 -7.42 -12.80
C LEU A 22 -1.56 -7.18 -13.75
N ASP A 23 -2.30 -8.22 -14.15
CA ASP A 23 -3.56 -8.04 -14.89
C ASP A 23 -4.70 -7.69 -13.92
N LEU A 24 -5.09 -6.40 -13.94
CA LEU A 24 -6.15 -5.78 -13.14
C LEU A 24 -7.54 -6.48 -13.27
N ASN A 25 -7.75 -7.33 -14.27
CA ASN A 25 -9.02 -8.05 -14.49
C ASN A 25 -9.02 -9.46 -13.88
N MET A 26 -7.83 -10.04 -13.63
CA MET A 26 -7.65 -11.41 -13.14
C MET A 26 -7.09 -11.47 -11.72
N HIS A 27 -6.31 -10.46 -11.33
CA HIS A 27 -5.59 -10.40 -10.07
C HIS A 27 -6.23 -9.44 -9.08
N THR A 28 -5.78 -9.53 -7.84
CA THR A 28 -6.36 -8.83 -6.70
C THR A 28 -5.26 -8.47 -5.70
N ILE A 29 -5.58 -7.51 -4.84
CA ILE A 29 -4.73 -7.06 -3.74
C ILE A 29 -4.62 -8.19 -2.71
N VAL A 30 -3.41 -8.60 -2.37
CA VAL A 30 -3.13 -9.58 -1.32
C VAL A 30 -2.56 -8.94 -0.06
N GLU A 31 -2.05 -7.70 -0.14
CA GLU A 31 -1.54 -6.93 0.99
C GLU A 31 -1.78 -5.43 0.78
N ILE A 32 -2.02 -4.67 1.85
CA ILE A 32 -2.08 -3.20 1.83
C ILE A 32 -1.25 -2.64 2.99
N ALA A 33 -0.18 -1.91 2.65
CA ALA A 33 0.59 -1.11 3.59
C ALA A 33 0.33 0.40 3.35
N ILE A 34 0.20 1.18 4.43
CA ILE A 34 -0.06 2.62 4.39
C ILE A 34 0.88 3.36 5.34
N ALA A 35 1.37 4.53 4.93
CA ALA A 35 2.01 5.50 5.83
C ALA A 35 1.59 6.94 5.48
N ILE A 36 1.75 7.88 6.40
CA ILE A 36 1.56 9.31 6.15
C ILE A 36 2.83 10.07 6.50
N THR A 37 3.24 11.02 5.66
CA THR A 37 4.35 11.94 5.94
C THR A 37 3.98 13.39 5.71
N ASP A 38 4.76 14.30 6.30
CA ASP A 38 4.85 15.67 5.79
C ASP A 38 5.50 15.70 4.38
N PHE A 39 5.29 16.80 3.65
CA PHE A 39 5.84 17.02 2.31
C PHE A 39 7.38 17.08 2.26
N HIS A 40 8.04 17.22 3.41
CA HIS A 40 9.50 17.31 3.51
C HIS A 40 10.16 15.97 3.88
N LEU A 41 9.38 14.90 4.04
CA LEU A 41 9.82 13.56 4.45
C LEU A 41 10.62 13.59 5.77
N LYS A 42 10.12 14.35 6.76
CA LYS A 42 10.80 14.51 8.07
C LYS A 42 10.08 13.78 9.22
N ASN A 43 8.76 13.84 9.25
CA ASN A 43 7.91 13.19 10.24
C ASN A 43 7.01 12.17 9.56
N TYR A 44 6.63 11.11 10.29
CA TYR A 44 5.71 10.10 9.79
C TYR A 44 4.74 9.57 10.83
N ILE A 45 3.70 8.95 10.30
CA ILE A 45 2.71 8.16 11.02
C ILE A 45 2.61 6.83 10.28
N GLU A 46 3.04 5.77 10.97
CA GLU A 46 2.89 4.38 10.55
C GLU A 46 1.39 4.03 10.49
N GLY A 47 0.95 3.47 9.37
CA GLY A 47 -0.44 3.10 9.14
C GLY A 47 -0.71 1.61 9.32
N PRO A 48 -1.88 1.12 8.88
CA PRO A 48 -2.15 -0.29 8.83
C PRO A 48 -1.26 -0.95 7.78
N ASP A 49 -0.69 -2.07 8.19
CA ASP A 49 -0.11 -3.08 7.31
C ASP A 49 -0.98 -4.33 7.42
N ILE A 50 -1.51 -4.81 6.29
CA ILE A 50 -2.63 -5.75 6.26
C ILE A 50 -2.49 -6.76 5.11
N VAL A 51 -2.05 -7.97 5.46
CA VAL A 51 -2.23 -9.16 4.62
C VAL A 51 -3.72 -9.53 4.54
N ILE A 52 -4.22 -9.68 3.32
CA ILE A 52 -5.62 -9.99 3.02
C ILE A 52 -5.79 -11.49 2.78
N HIS A 53 -6.84 -12.07 3.36
CA HIS A 53 -7.19 -13.48 3.15
C HIS A 53 -7.72 -13.75 1.73
N HIS A 54 -7.23 -14.83 1.12
CA HIS A 54 -7.73 -15.35 -0.16
C HIS A 54 -7.76 -16.88 -0.17
N ASP A 55 -8.77 -17.45 -0.82
CA ASP A 55 -8.86 -18.88 -1.09
C ASP A 55 -7.70 -19.38 -1.98
N GLN A 56 -7.37 -20.67 -1.88
CA GLN A 56 -6.32 -21.31 -2.69
C GLN A 56 -6.60 -21.15 -4.21
N ASP A 57 -7.87 -21.06 -4.61
CA ASP A 57 -8.32 -20.71 -5.96
C ASP A 57 -7.73 -19.41 -6.51
N ILE A 58 -7.40 -18.42 -5.68
CA ILE A 58 -6.75 -17.16 -6.08
C ILE A 58 -5.22 -17.33 -6.07
N LEU A 59 -4.68 -18.04 -5.08
CA LEU A 59 -3.26 -18.37 -5.00
C LEU A 59 -2.80 -19.23 -6.20
N ASP A 60 -3.65 -20.12 -6.71
CA ASP A 60 -3.36 -20.95 -7.89
C ASP A 60 -3.40 -20.14 -9.20
N LYS A 61 -4.07 -18.98 -9.21
CA LYS A 61 -4.08 -18.04 -10.34
C LYS A 61 -2.87 -17.09 -10.35
N MET A 62 -2.03 -17.07 -9.31
CA MET A 62 -0.77 -16.30 -9.33
C MET A 62 0.14 -16.74 -10.48
N ASN A 63 0.70 -15.76 -11.20
CA ASN A 63 1.76 -16.03 -12.19
C ASN A 63 3.05 -16.50 -11.49
N ASP A 64 3.95 -17.14 -12.23
CA ASP A 64 5.15 -17.78 -11.67
C ASP A 64 6.06 -16.81 -10.91
N TRP A 65 6.21 -15.57 -11.39
CA TRP A 65 7.06 -14.57 -10.73
C TRP A 65 6.48 -14.08 -9.40
N SER A 66 5.19 -13.72 -9.39
CA SER A 66 4.48 -13.33 -8.15
C SER A 66 4.45 -14.49 -7.16
N ARG A 67 4.24 -15.72 -7.65
CA ARG A 67 4.31 -16.94 -6.82
C ARG A 67 5.70 -17.13 -6.21
N GLU A 68 6.77 -16.91 -6.98
CA GLU A 68 8.15 -17.05 -6.49
C GLU A 68 8.48 -16.00 -5.42
N GLN A 69 8.20 -14.71 -5.65
CA GLN A 69 8.47 -13.67 -4.65
C GLN A 69 7.67 -13.91 -3.36
N HIS A 70 6.36 -14.14 -3.49
CA HIS A 70 5.45 -14.32 -2.34
C HIS A 70 5.65 -15.66 -1.62
N THR A 71 6.39 -16.60 -2.21
CA THR A 71 6.89 -17.79 -1.51
C THR A 71 8.16 -17.47 -0.72
N LYS A 72 9.11 -16.72 -1.30
CA LYS A 72 10.37 -16.35 -0.63
C LYS A 72 10.15 -15.48 0.60
N SER A 73 9.17 -14.58 0.54
CA SER A 73 8.75 -13.72 1.64
C SER A 73 7.88 -14.39 2.69
N GLY A 74 7.36 -15.60 2.41
CA GLY A 74 6.33 -16.23 3.24
C GLY A 74 4.93 -15.61 3.12
N LEU A 75 4.74 -14.54 2.34
CA LEU A 75 3.46 -13.85 2.18
C LEU A 75 2.32 -14.78 1.74
N ILE A 76 2.58 -15.79 0.89
CA ILE A 76 1.57 -16.82 0.53
C ILE A 76 1.00 -17.53 1.76
N GLU A 77 1.82 -17.77 2.79
CA GLU A 77 1.37 -18.43 4.00
C GLU A 77 0.66 -17.46 4.96
N LEU A 78 1.10 -16.19 5.02
CA LEU A 78 0.37 -15.14 5.72
C LEU A 78 -1.03 -14.91 5.10
N ILE A 79 -1.18 -14.99 3.78
CA ILE A 79 -2.48 -14.89 3.08
C ILE A 79 -3.42 -16.02 3.50
N ARG A 80 -2.92 -17.26 3.62
CA ARG A 80 -3.73 -18.39 4.11
C ARG A 80 -4.15 -18.22 5.57
N GLN A 81 -3.27 -17.70 6.41
CA GLN A 81 -3.51 -17.55 7.85
C GLN A 81 -4.35 -16.32 8.20
N SER A 82 -4.27 -15.25 7.39
CA SER A 82 -5.06 -14.03 7.57
C SER A 82 -6.56 -14.34 7.65
N GLN A 83 -7.27 -13.57 8.48
CA GLN A 83 -8.73 -13.62 8.61
C GLN A 83 -9.36 -12.28 8.17
N ILE A 84 -8.57 -11.41 7.51
CA ILE A 84 -8.97 -10.06 7.13
C ILE A 84 -9.40 -10.07 5.66
N SER A 85 -10.69 -9.87 5.41
CA SER A 85 -11.19 -9.68 4.04
C SER A 85 -10.76 -8.32 3.49
N LEU A 86 -10.68 -8.21 2.15
CA LEU A 86 -10.40 -6.95 1.46
C LEU A 86 -11.31 -5.79 1.91
N TYR A 87 -12.57 -6.07 2.24
CA TYR A 87 -13.53 -5.08 2.77
C TYR A 87 -13.14 -4.58 4.17
N ASN A 88 -12.63 -5.47 5.04
CA ASN A 88 -12.17 -5.12 6.38
C ASN A 88 -10.84 -4.34 6.30
N ALA A 89 -9.95 -4.70 5.37
CA ALA A 89 -8.74 -3.95 5.07
C ALA A 89 -9.07 -2.53 4.57
N GLU A 90 -9.94 -2.41 3.57
CA GLU A 90 -10.43 -1.12 3.05
C GLU A 90 -11.00 -0.22 4.17
N THR A 91 -11.81 -0.80 5.05
CA THR A 91 -12.42 -0.08 6.18
C THR A 91 -11.37 0.38 7.19
N THR A 92 -10.40 -0.48 7.53
CA THR A 92 -9.31 -0.17 8.48
C THR A 92 -8.41 0.95 7.95
N VAL A 93 -8.08 0.92 6.66
CA VAL A 93 -7.30 1.98 6.00
C VAL A 93 -8.06 3.30 6.02
N ILE A 94 -9.35 3.31 5.67
CA ILE A 94 -10.18 4.53 5.69
C ILE A 94 -10.27 5.14 7.09
N ASP A 95 -10.47 4.32 8.12
CA ASP A 95 -10.59 4.79 9.50
C ASP A 95 -9.23 5.19 10.11
N PHE A 96 -8.11 4.68 9.57
CA PHE A 96 -6.80 5.27 9.80
C PHE A 96 -6.69 6.67 9.16
N LEU A 97 -6.95 6.79 7.86
CA LEU A 97 -6.77 8.04 7.10
C LEU A 97 -7.60 9.19 7.65
N LYS A 98 -8.87 8.94 8.03
CA LYS A 98 -9.77 9.94 8.65
C LYS A 98 -9.23 10.61 9.92
N ARG A 99 -8.23 10.03 10.60
CA ARG A 99 -7.63 10.60 11.82
C ARG A 99 -6.55 11.65 11.54
N TYR A 100 -6.08 11.74 10.30
CA TYR A 100 -4.91 12.52 9.91
C TYR A 100 -5.11 13.33 8.62
N CYS A 101 -6.04 12.92 7.75
CA CYS A 101 -6.40 13.62 6.53
C CYS A 101 -7.90 13.93 6.52
N ALA A 102 -8.28 15.12 6.04
CA ALA A 102 -9.66 15.42 5.68
C ALA A 102 -10.10 14.55 4.46
N SER A 103 -11.41 14.53 4.16
CA SER A 103 -11.96 13.94 2.93
C SER A 103 -12.08 15.01 1.83
N GLY A 104 -11.39 14.80 0.70
CA GLY A 104 -10.79 15.92 -0.15
C GLY A 104 -8.14 17.28 0.12
N THR A 105 -7.09 16.94 0.97
CA THR A 105 -5.74 17.48 1.20
C THR A 105 -4.66 16.37 1.15
N GLY A 106 -5.05 15.09 1.10
CA GLY A 106 -4.15 13.94 1.14
C GLY A 106 -3.71 13.50 -0.27
N ILE A 107 -2.43 13.65 -0.57
CA ILE A 107 -1.81 13.43 -1.88
C ILE A 107 -1.22 12.02 -1.95
N LEU A 108 -1.48 11.28 -3.04
CA LEU A 108 -0.96 9.92 -3.20
C LEU A 108 0.54 9.92 -3.57
N ALA A 109 1.34 9.19 -2.80
CA ALA A 109 2.79 9.03 -2.98
C ALA A 109 3.20 7.55 -3.00
N GLY A 110 4.30 7.23 -3.67
CA GLY A 110 4.84 5.88 -3.73
C GLY A 110 5.80 5.69 -4.91
N ASN A 111 6.44 4.52 -5.00
CA ASN A 111 7.25 4.15 -6.14
C ASN A 111 6.38 3.40 -7.16
N SER A 112 6.30 3.88 -8.41
CA SER A 112 5.43 3.31 -9.46
C SER A 112 3.92 3.28 -9.16
N VAL A 113 3.47 4.06 -8.16
CA VAL A 113 2.13 4.12 -7.52
C VAL A 113 0.91 4.27 -8.46
N PHE A 114 1.13 4.44 -9.76
CA PHE A 114 0.08 4.42 -10.78
C PHE A 114 -0.63 3.05 -10.86
N VAL A 115 0.08 1.93 -10.70
CA VAL A 115 -0.52 0.59 -10.71
C VAL A 115 -1.44 0.43 -9.51
N ASP A 116 -0.93 0.80 -8.33
CA ASP A 116 -1.60 0.66 -7.04
C ASP A 116 -2.85 1.54 -6.97
N ARG A 117 -2.76 2.76 -7.49
CA ARG A 117 -3.91 3.66 -7.71
C ARG A 117 -4.99 3.01 -8.56
N TRP A 118 -4.64 2.31 -9.64
CA TRP A 118 -5.61 1.62 -10.49
C TRP A 118 -6.23 0.41 -9.79
N GLN A 119 -5.44 -0.40 -9.09
CA GLN A 119 -5.95 -1.54 -8.34
C GLN A 119 -6.87 -1.10 -7.20
N VAL A 120 -6.52 -0.04 -6.45
CA VAL A 120 -7.40 0.58 -5.44
C VAL A 120 -8.67 1.17 -6.05
N PHE A 121 -8.60 1.82 -7.21
CA PHE A 121 -9.79 2.33 -7.91
C PHE A 121 -10.78 1.21 -8.29
N LEU A 122 -10.28 0.04 -8.66
CA LEU A 122 -11.10 -1.11 -9.03
C LEU A 122 -11.61 -1.88 -7.81
N SER A 123 -10.72 -2.23 -6.88
CA SER A 123 -10.96 -3.14 -5.75
C SER A 123 -11.41 -2.46 -4.45
N CYS A 124 -11.00 -1.21 -4.21
CA CYS A 124 -11.17 -0.48 -2.94
C CYS A 124 -11.74 0.93 -3.15
N ARG A 125 -12.91 1.00 -3.83
CA ARG A 125 -13.55 2.26 -4.24
C ARG A 125 -13.80 3.26 -3.11
N LYS A 126 -14.00 2.82 -1.86
CA LYS A 126 -14.23 3.75 -0.74
C LYS A 126 -12.94 4.49 -0.34
N ILE A 127 -11.77 3.88 -0.53
CA ILE A 127 -10.46 4.56 -0.35
C ILE A 127 -10.34 5.66 -1.42
N TYR A 128 -10.54 5.30 -2.69
CA TYR A 128 -10.47 6.25 -3.82
C TYR A 128 -11.46 7.42 -3.68
N GLN A 129 -12.63 7.20 -3.06
CA GLN A 129 -13.63 8.25 -2.80
C GLN A 129 -13.26 9.23 -1.66
N ASN A 130 -12.25 8.94 -0.85
CA ASN A 130 -11.87 9.77 0.30
C ASN A 130 -10.42 10.30 0.24
N ILE A 131 -9.50 9.59 -0.43
CA ILE A 131 -8.19 10.16 -0.78
C ILE A 131 -8.40 11.20 -1.88
N TYR A 132 -7.90 12.41 -1.65
CA TYR A 132 -7.92 13.49 -2.64
C TYR A 132 -6.86 13.25 -3.73
N ILE A 133 -7.10 12.29 -4.62
CA ILE A 133 -6.18 12.00 -5.72
C ILE A 133 -6.24 13.11 -6.77
N TYR A 134 -5.46 14.16 -6.52
CA TYR A 134 -4.99 15.10 -7.52
C TYR A 134 -4.38 14.33 -8.70
N ASP A 135 -4.39 14.93 -9.89
CA ASP A 135 -3.87 14.33 -11.13
C ASP A 135 -2.32 14.22 -11.17
N GLN A 136 -1.67 14.39 -10.00
CA GLN A 136 -0.24 14.26 -9.78
C GLN A 136 0.02 13.25 -8.67
N CYS A 137 0.52 12.07 -9.05
CA CYS A 137 1.12 11.13 -8.12
C CYS A 137 2.60 11.50 -7.93
N TYR A 138 3.08 11.59 -6.70
CA TYR A 138 4.51 11.82 -6.44
C TYR A 138 5.28 10.51 -6.56
N GLN A 139 5.77 10.21 -7.77
CA GLN A 139 6.69 9.09 -8.01
C GLN A 139 8.07 9.43 -7.43
N ILE A 140 8.30 9.00 -6.20
CA ILE A 140 9.56 9.24 -5.47
C ILE A 140 10.43 7.98 -5.59
N GLN A 141 11.65 8.13 -6.09
CA GLN A 141 12.58 7.00 -6.25
C GLN A 141 13.06 6.49 -4.89
N ARG A 142 13.26 5.17 -4.76
CA ARG A 142 13.80 4.48 -3.56
C ARG A 142 15.05 5.17 -2.95
N SER A 143 15.89 5.81 -3.77
CA SER A 143 17.06 6.58 -3.34
C SER A 143 16.77 7.75 -2.39
N TYR A 144 15.55 8.29 -2.37
CA TYR A 144 15.12 9.33 -1.42
C TYR A 144 14.41 8.75 -0.17
N ILE A 145 14.23 7.42 -0.13
CA ILE A 145 13.41 6.66 0.83
C ILE A 145 14.32 5.77 1.72
N GLN A 146 15.64 6.06 1.76
CA GLN A 146 16.68 5.16 2.30
C GLN A 146 16.50 4.72 3.77
N ASN A 147 15.97 5.57 4.64
CA ASN A 147 15.70 5.21 6.05
C ASN A 147 14.32 4.57 6.28
N TRP A 148 13.50 4.47 5.24
CA TRP A 148 12.07 4.24 5.32
C TRP A 148 11.65 2.91 4.70
N MET A 149 12.38 2.47 3.64
CA MET A 149 12.22 1.14 3.06
C MET A 149 12.30 0.02 4.11
N ILE A 150 13.04 0.22 5.21
CA ILE A 150 13.20 -0.76 6.30
C ILE A 150 11.85 -1.19 6.92
N PHE A 151 10.77 -0.41 6.77
CA PHE A 151 9.41 -0.86 7.13
C PHE A 151 8.75 -1.69 6.01
N PHE A 152 8.92 -1.29 4.75
CA PHE A 152 8.35 -1.94 3.55
C PHE A 152 9.20 -3.10 2.97
N SER A 153 10.34 -3.45 3.57
CA SER A 153 11.33 -4.37 2.99
C SER A 153 11.93 -5.37 3.98
N ASN A 154 11.20 -5.75 5.04
CA ASN A 154 11.64 -6.87 5.90
C ASN A 154 11.30 -8.25 5.30
N ASP A 155 10.32 -8.33 4.40
CA ASP A 155 9.87 -9.60 3.81
C ASP A 155 10.23 -9.79 2.32
N ILE A 156 10.51 -8.72 1.55
CA ILE A 156 10.86 -8.83 0.11
C ILE A 156 12.11 -7.99 -0.24
N PHE A 157 12.86 -8.44 -1.26
CA PHE A 157 14.05 -7.84 -1.90
C PHE A 157 15.42 -8.10 -1.27
N ASP A 158 15.88 -9.35 -1.38
CA ASP A 158 17.30 -9.73 -1.30
C ASP A 158 18.14 -9.09 -2.45
N GLU A 159 19.45 -8.92 -2.25
CA GLU A 159 20.32 -8.04 -3.05
C GLU A 159 20.82 -8.64 -4.38
N THR A 160 19.94 -8.98 -5.33
CA THR A 160 20.39 -9.39 -6.69
C THR A 160 19.58 -8.83 -7.87
N LEU A 161 19.88 -7.60 -8.29
CA LEU A 161 19.89 -7.23 -9.72
C LEU A 161 20.96 -6.14 -9.98
N SER A 162 21.87 -6.46 -10.91
CA SER A 162 22.97 -5.60 -11.40
C SER A 162 22.67 -5.04 -12.79
#